data_AF-A0A8S9LSC5-F1
#
_entry.id   AF-A0A8S9LSC5-F1
#
_cell.length_a   1.000
_cell.length_b   1.000
_cell.length_c   1.000
_cell.angle_alpha   90.00
_cell.angle_beta   90.00
_cell.angle_gamma   90.00
#
_symmetry.space_group_name_H-M   'P 1'
#
loop_
_entity.id
_entity.type
_entity.pdbx_description
1 polymer ?
#
loop_
_entity_poly.entity_id
_entity_poly.type
_entity_poly.pdbx_seq_one_letter_code
_entity_poly.pdbx_strand_id
1 'polypeptide(L)'
;MKGGKGMEGAFKQESRWSECRYIALEANTFLYGADMGVEDYHVIELVGEGSFGRVYKGRRKFTGQSSSREVVLDVLMIISDLSRMDKAFYKYIGGAAVLQPLKEFLTHPDPNIRAKACSALGNMCRHNEFFYSSLAEHQIIGLLIDRCAWRTQKFACFAIGNAAYHSDKLYEELRRSITQLANVLTSAEEDKTKANAAGALSNLVRNSNKLCEDIVSKGALQTLLKLVSDCSAVALNPSKKETASESPLKIALFSLAKMCSNHQICRQFVESSELFPVIARLKHSPESNIAHYASVIAAKVGGDS
;
A
#
# COMPACT_ATOMS: atom_id res chain seq x y z
N MET A 1 30.75 22.14 -34.14
CA MET A 1 30.63 22.74 -32.80
C MET A 1 29.49 23.75 -32.79
N LYS A 2 28.31 23.37 -32.28
CA LYS A 2 27.27 24.32 -31.86
C LYS A 2 27.03 24.04 -30.39
N GLY A 3 27.55 24.95 -29.56
CA GLY A 3 27.54 24.88 -28.11
C GLY A 3 26.22 25.33 -27.52
N GLY A 4 25.87 24.72 -26.40
CA GLY A 4 24.70 25.04 -25.60
C GLY A 4 24.81 26.40 -24.91
N LYS A 5 23.68 27.09 -24.88
CA LYS A 5 23.23 28.10 -23.91
C LYS A 5 21.70 28.04 -24.01
N GLY A 6 20.90 27.93 -22.97
CA GLY A 6 21.12 28.01 -21.53
C GLY A 6 19.70 28.08 -20.99
N MET A 7 19.26 27.00 -20.34
CA MET A 7 17.92 26.80 -19.79
C MET A 7 17.71 27.64 -18.50
N GLU A 8 18.23 28.87 -18.48
CA GLU A 8 18.37 29.73 -17.30
C GLU A 8 17.34 30.88 -17.24
N GLY A 9 16.47 31.01 -18.23
CA GLY A 9 15.47 32.08 -18.28
C GLY A 9 14.12 31.77 -17.59
N ALA A 10 13.85 30.51 -17.24
CA ALA A 10 12.52 30.08 -16.78
C ALA A 10 12.40 29.85 -15.26
N PHE A 11 13.46 30.11 -14.48
CA PHE A 11 13.56 29.78 -13.05
C PHE A 11 13.51 31.00 -12.11
N LYS A 12 12.76 32.05 -12.48
CA LYS A 12 12.47 33.17 -11.57
C LYS A 12 10.98 33.50 -11.54
N GLN A 13 10.18 32.55 -11.07
CA GLN A 13 8.93 32.84 -10.35
C GLN A 13 8.46 31.58 -9.63
N GLU A 14 9.29 31.19 -8.66
CA GLU A 14 8.91 30.29 -7.58
C GLU A 14 8.02 31.08 -6.60
N SER A 15 7.14 30.36 -5.89
CA SER A 15 6.27 30.84 -4.80
C SER A 15 4.85 31.33 -5.15
N ARG A 16 3.96 30.45 -5.67
CA ARG A 16 2.49 30.53 -5.36
C ARG A 16 1.58 29.37 -5.83
N TRP A 17 2.09 28.15 -6.04
CA TRP A 17 1.26 27.02 -6.49
C TRP A 17 0.57 26.20 -5.36
N SER A 18 0.37 26.78 -4.17
CA SER A 18 -0.23 26.11 -2.99
C SER A 18 -1.76 26.04 -2.99
N GLU A 19 -2.46 26.39 -4.05
CA GLU A 19 -3.92 26.41 -4.06
C GLU A 19 -4.47 25.92 -5.42
N CYS A 20 -4.48 24.61 -5.64
CA CYS A 20 -5.25 24.01 -6.72
C CYS A 20 -6.75 24.06 -6.40
N ARG A 21 -7.42 25.19 -6.67
CA ARG A 21 -8.85 25.30 -7.04
C ARG A 21 -9.14 26.61 -7.82
N TYR A 22 -8.32 26.93 -8.83
CA TYR A 22 -8.52 28.13 -9.65
C TYR A 22 -8.85 27.75 -11.09
N ILE A 23 -10.12 27.87 -11.45
CA ILE A 23 -10.58 27.80 -12.84
C ILE A 23 -10.74 29.23 -13.33
N ALA A 24 -10.13 29.54 -14.49
CA ALA A 24 -10.26 30.82 -15.17
C ALA A 24 -11.73 31.09 -15.54
N LEU A 25 -12.35 32.07 -14.88
CA LEU A 25 -13.65 32.62 -15.23
C LEU A 25 -13.48 33.47 -16.50
N GLU A 26 -13.63 32.83 -17.66
CA GLU A 26 -14.16 33.37 -18.94
C GLU A 26 -13.88 32.41 -20.12
N ALA A 27 -13.02 31.40 -19.97
CA ALA A 27 -12.81 30.36 -21.00
C ALA A 27 -13.77 29.16 -20.90
N ASN A 28 -14.77 29.22 -20.02
CA ASN A 28 -15.50 28.03 -19.57
C ASN A 28 -16.76 27.68 -20.38
N THR A 29 -17.10 28.45 -21.40
CA THR A 29 -18.27 28.17 -22.24
C THR A 29 -18.06 26.98 -23.20
N PHE A 30 -16.84 26.43 -23.29
CA PHE A 30 -16.50 25.42 -24.30
C PHE A 30 -16.19 24.00 -23.78
N LEU A 31 -16.05 23.77 -22.47
CA LEU A 31 -15.66 22.45 -21.93
C LEU A 31 -16.64 21.82 -20.94
N TYR A 32 -17.60 22.56 -20.41
CA TYR A 32 -18.68 22.02 -19.59
C TYR A 32 -20.00 22.58 -20.10
N GLY A 33 -20.92 21.68 -20.45
CA GLY A 33 -22.24 22.04 -20.98
C GLY A 33 -22.98 23.04 -20.09
N ALA A 34 -23.62 23.98 -20.78
CA ALA A 34 -24.64 24.96 -20.39
C ALA A 34 -25.06 25.11 -18.90
N ASP A 35 -25.20 26.38 -18.49
CA ASP A 35 -25.70 26.93 -17.21
C ASP A 35 -24.72 27.05 -16.03
N MET A 36 -23.66 27.86 -16.18
CA MET A 36 -22.95 28.41 -15.00
C MET A 36 -22.58 29.88 -15.20
N GLY A 37 -23.06 30.74 -14.29
CA GLY A 37 -22.81 32.18 -14.26
C GLY A 37 -21.78 32.60 -13.20
N VAL A 38 -21.25 33.83 -13.30
CA VAL A 38 -20.27 34.39 -12.35
C VAL A 38 -20.82 34.48 -10.91
N GLU A 39 -22.14 34.50 -10.75
CA GLU A 39 -22.84 34.61 -9.47
C GLU A 39 -22.59 33.44 -8.52
N ASP A 40 -22.24 32.26 -9.07
CA ASP A 40 -21.90 31.02 -8.35
C ASP A 40 -20.51 31.07 -7.67
N TYR A 41 -19.78 32.18 -7.77
CA TYR A 41 -18.43 32.33 -7.22
C TYR A 41 -18.33 33.48 -6.22
N HIS A 42 -17.63 33.25 -5.11
CA HIS A 42 -17.02 34.31 -4.30
C HIS A 42 -15.81 34.84 -5.05
N VAL A 43 -15.94 36.00 -5.67
CA VAL A 43 -14.82 36.72 -6.28
C VAL A 43 -13.87 37.18 -5.16
N ILE A 44 -12.59 36.79 -5.28
CA ILE A 44 -11.54 37.06 -4.29
C ILE A 44 -10.72 38.28 -4.73
N GLU A 45 -10.20 38.27 -5.95
CA GLU A 45 -9.37 39.36 -6.48
C GLU A 45 -9.49 39.44 -8.01
N LEU A 46 -9.36 40.64 -8.59
CA LEU A 46 -9.20 40.83 -10.03
C LEU A 46 -7.75 40.50 -10.41
N VAL A 47 -7.57 39.57 -11.35
CA VAL A 47 -6.24 39.13 -11.80
C VAL A 47 -5.73 40.00 -12.94
N GLY A 48 -6.63 40.48 -13.81
CA GLY A 48 -6.29 41.38 -14.92
C GLY A 48 -7.45 41.56 -15.90
N GLU A 49 -7.27 42.44 -16.89
CA GLU A 49 -8.23 42.69 -17.97
C GLU A 49 -7.55 42.45 -19.32
N GLY A 50 -8.16 41.64 -20.17
CA GLY A 50 -7.68 41.30 -21.51
C GLY A 50 -8.74 41.55 -22.58
N SER A 51 -8.44 41.19 -23.83
CA SER A 51 -9.31 41.41 -24.99
C SER A 51 -10.67 40.67 -24.94
N PHE A 52 -10.87 39.80 -23.95
CA PHE A 52 -12.10 39.04 -23.75
C PHE A 52 -12.86 39.41 -22.47
N GLY A 53 -12.36 40.37 -21.68
CA GLY A 53 -12.99 40.79 -20.44
C GLY A 53 -12.05 40.81 -19.24
N ARG A 54 -12.66 40.91 -18.05
CA ARG A 54 -11.98 40.98 -16.76
C ARG A 54 -11.88 39.58 -16.17
N VAL A 55 -10.66 39.12 -15.90
CA VAL A 55 -10.41 37.82 -15.31
C VAL A 55 -10.31 37.95 -13.80
N TYR A 56 -11.20 37.25 -13.11
CA TYR A 56 -11.25 37.24 -11.64
C TYR A 56 -10.78 35.91 -11.09
N LYS A 57 -10.07 35.97 -9.96
CA LYS A 57 -9.85 34.82 -9.08
C LYS A 57 -11.09 34.67 -8.21
N GLY A 58 -11.75 33.53 -8.31
CA GLY A 58 -12.96 33.24 -7.53
C GLY A 58 -12.89 31.87 -6.85
N ARG A 59 -13.64 31.72 -5.75
CA ARG A 59 -13.93 30.45 -5.08
C ARG A 59 -15.42 30.15 -5.21
N ARG A 60 -15.80 28.98 -5.72
CA ARG A 60 -17.21 28.61 -5.90
C ARG A 60 -17.99 28.68 -4.58
N LYS A 61 -19.15 29.34 -4.57
CA LYS A 61 -20.09 29.40 -3.45
C LYS A 61 -20.77 28.03 -3.29
N PHE A 62 -21.05 27.64 -2.04
CA PHE A 62 -21.83 26.45 -1.67
C PHE A 62 -21.45 25.14 -2.40
N THR A 63 -20.21 24.66 -2.24
CA THR A 63 -19.84 23.29 -2.65
C THR A 63 -20.38 22.23 -1.66
N GLY A 64 -21.67 22.27 -1.37
CA GLY A 64 -22.39 21.25 -0.60
C GLY A 64 -22.59 19.95 -1.39
N GLN A 65 -22.21 19.91 -2.67
CA GLN A 65 -22.11 18.68 -3.45
C GLN A 65 -20.74 18.04 -3.21
N SER A 66 -20.75 16.84 -2.63
CA SER A 66 -19.65 15.89 -2.72
C SER A 66 -19.19 15.81 -4.17
N SER A 67 -17.87 15.89 -4.43
CA SER A 67 -17.31 15.56 -5.75
C SER A 67 -17.95 14.27 -6.25
N SER A 68 -18.27 14.17 -7.55
CA SER A 68 -18.85 12.95 -8.09
C SER A 68 -17.93 11.77 -7.75
N ARG A 69 -18.55 10.60 -7.58
CA ARG A 69 -17.86 9.36 -7.24
C ARG A 69 -16.69 9.10 -8.18
N GLU A 70 -16.89 9.38 -9.46
CA GLU A 70 -15.92 9.21 -10.55
C GLU A 70 -14.70 10.11 -10.33
N VAL A 71 -14.91 11.38 -10.00
CA VAL A 71 -13.82 12.33 -9.70
C VAL A 71 -13.00 11.87 -8.49
N VAL A 72 -13.65 11.36 -7.43
CA VAL A 72 -12.94 10.81 -6.27
C VAL A 72 -12.06 9.62 -6.67
N LEU A 73 -12.60 8.71 -7.49
CA LEU A 73 -11.85 7.55 -7.96
C LEU A 73 -10.67 7.95 -8.86
N ASP A 74 -10.85 8.92 -9.75
CA ASP A 74 -9.79 9.43 -10.63
C ASP A 74 -8.67 10.07 -9.81
N VAL A 75 -9.00 10.87 -8.80
CA VAL A 75 -8.00 11.46 -7.88
C VAL A 75 -7.22 10.36 -7.14
N LEU A 76 -7.91 9.35 -6.61
CA LEU A 76 -7.25 8.22 -5.95
C LEU A 76 -6.32 7.44 -6.89
N MET A 77 -6.74 7.27 -8.15
CA MET A 77 -5.93 6.62 -9.18
C MET A 77 -4.70 7.45 -9.54
N ILE A 78 -4.84 8.77 -9.73
CA ILE A 78 -3.71 9.68 -10.00
C ILE A 78 -2.69 9.64 -8.87
N ILE A 79 -3.13 9.74 -7.61
CA ILE A 79 -2.23 9.65 -6.45
C ILE A 79 -1.52 8.29 -6.44
N SER A 80 -2.28 7.21 -6.68
CA SER A 80 -1.74 5.86 -6.71
C SER A 80 -0.69 5.67 -7.82
N ASP A 81 -0.91 6.23 -9.00
CA ASP A 81 -0.04 6.07 -10.16
C ASP A 81 1.24 6.89 -9.99
N LEU A 82 1.12 8.17 -9.61
CA LEU A 82 2.27 9.01 -9.28
C LEU A 82 3.13 8.38 -8.18
N SER A 83 2.50 7.84 -7.14
CA SER A 83 3.20 7.19 -6.04
C SER A 83 3.94 5.92 -6.48
N ARG A 84 3.38 5.17 -7.43
CA ARG A 84 3.98 3.94 -7.96
C ARG A 84 5.11 4.23 -8.94
N MET A 85 5.01 5.30 -9.71
CA MET A 85 5.98 5.67 -10.75
C MET A 85 7.37 5.91 -10.17
N ASP A 86 7.52 6.86 -9.24
CA ASP A 86 8.82 7.20 -8.66
C ASP A 86 8.67 7.93 -7.32
N LYS A 87 9.62 7.74 -6.40
CA LYS A 87 9.68 8.49 -5.13
C LYS A 87 9.84 10.00 -5.32
N ALA A 88 10.32 10.47 -6.48
CA ALA A 88 10.43 11.88 -6.82
C ALA A 88 9.07 12.61 -6.76
N PHE A 89 7.96 11.89 -6.93
CA PHE A 89 6.62 12.48 -6.82
C PHE A 89 6.14 12.67 -5.39
N TYR A 90 6.77 12.03 -4.40
CA TYR A 90 6.30 12.05 -3.01
C TYR A 90 6.28 13.47 -2.42
N LYS A 91 7.23 14.33 -2.79
CA LYS A 91 7.22 15.74 -2.35
C LYS A 91 6.00 16.52 -2.85
N TYR A 92 5.54 16.25 -4.07
CA TYR A 92 4.37 16.92 -4.64
C TYR A 92 3.08 16.37 -4.03
N ILE A 93 3.00 15.05 -3.82
CA ILE A 93 1.88 14.41 -3.14
C ILE A 93 1.77 14.92 -1.69
N GLY A 94 2.89 15.01 -0.97
CA GLY A 94 2.94 15.56 0.39
C GLY A 94 2.52 17.04 0.43
N GLY A 95 2.98 17.84 -0.52
CA GLY A 95 2.61 19.26 -0.64
C GLY A 95 1.13 19.50 -0.97
N ALA A 96 0.43 18.50 -1.51
CA ALA A 96 -0.99 18.58 -1.86
C ALA A 96 -1.95 18.29 -0.68
N ALA A 97 -1.44 18.08 0.53
CA ALA A 97 -2.22 17.87 1.76
C ALA A 97 -3.29 16.74 1.64
N VAL A 98 -2.97 15.68 0.90
CA VAL A 98 -3.94 14.61 0.55
C VAL A 98 -4.25 13.63 1.68
N LEU A 99 -3.50 13.65 2.78
CA LEU A 99 -3.62 12.64 3.84
C LEU A 99 -4.95 12.68 4.58
N GLN A 100 -5.47 13.87 4.87
CA GLN A 100 -6.77 14.02 5.53
C GLN A 100 -7.93 13.53 4.62
N PRO A 101 -8.02 13.92 3.33
CA PRO A 101 -8.97 13.30 2.41
C PRO A 101 -8.82 11.77 2.29
N LEU A 102 -7.59 11.26 2.20
CA LEU A 102 -7.34 9.81 2.12
C LEU A 102 -7.84 9.07 3.37
N LYS A 103 -7.69 9.67 4.56
CA LYS A 103 -8.24 9.16 5.81
C LYS A 103 -9.77 9.03 5.74
N GLU A 104 -10.46 10.07 5.29
CA GLU A 104 -11.92 10.07 5.12
C GLU A 104 -12.38 8.99 4.12
N PHE A 105 -11.63 8.80 3.03
CA PHE A 105 -11.92 7.78 2.02
C PHE A 105 -11.79 6.35 2.53
N LEU A 106 -10.99 6.07 3.56
CA LEU A 106 -10.93 4.74 4.19
C LEU A 106 -12.21 4.37 4.93
N THR A 107 -12.99 5.36 5.35
CA THR A 107 -14.27 5.19 6.05
C THR A 107 -15.49 5.47 5.16
N HIS A 108 -15.27 5.79 3.88
CA HIS A 108 -16.35 6.10 2.94
C HIS A 108 -17.34 4.93 2.77
N PRO A 109 -18.66 5.18 2.61
CA PRO A 109 -19.66 4.11 2.44
C PRO A 109 -19.43 3.24 1.20
N ASP A 110 -18.91 3.80 0.11
CA ASP A 110 -18.57 3.04 -1.12
C ASP A 110 -17.31 2.16 -0.93
N PRO A 111 -17.43 0.82 -1.04
CA PRO A 111 -16.28 -0.09 -0.96
C PRO A 111 -15.19 0.16 -2.02
N ASN A 112 -15.54 0.67 -3.19
CA ASN A 112 -14.58 0.94 -4.26
C ASN A 112 -13.66 2.12 -3.89
N ILE A 113 -14.24 3.18 -3.31
CA ILE A 113 -13.47 4.31 -2.81
C ILE A 113 -12.52 3.84 -1.70
N ARG A 114 -13.00 3.03 -0.75
CA ARG A 114 -12.13 2.44 0.29
C ARG A 114 -10.99 1.60 -0.30
N ALA A 115 -11.29 0.75 -1.29
CA ALA A 115 -10.30 -0.09 -1.96
C ALA A 115 -9.23 0.74 -2.67
N LYS A 116 -9.63 1.78 -3.40
CA LYS A 116 -8.71 2.69 -4.10
C LYS A 116 -7.89 3.55 -3.14
N ALA A 117 -8.47 3.97 -2.02
CA ALA A 117 -7.74 4.66 -0.95
C ALA A 117 -6.66 3.75 -0.35
N CYS A 118 -6.98 2.49 -0.03
CA CYS A 118 -5.98 1.51 0.43
C CYS A 118 -4.86 1.32 -0.61
N SER A 119 -5.21 1.20 -1.89
CA SER A 119 -4.24 1.06 -2.98
C SER A 119 -3.31 2.29 -3.10
N ALA A 120 -3.86 3.50 -3.03
CA ALA A 120 -3.08 4.73 -3.09
C ALA A 120 -2.10 4.81 -1.91
N LEU A 121 -2.57 4.62 -0.68
CA LEU A 121 -1.74 4.63 0.53
C LEU A 121 -0.64 3.55 0.50
N GLY A 122 -0.97 2.36 -0.01
CA GLY A 122 0.04 1.32 -0.19
C GLY A 122 1.12 1.69 -1.20
N ASN A 123 0.76 2.36 -2.30
CA ASN A 123 1.75 2.84 -3.27
C ASN A 123 2.57 4.03 -2.76
N MET A 124 2.01 4.87 -1.88
CA MET A 124 2.75 5.92 -1.17
C MET A 124 3.84 5.34 -0.25
N CYS A 125 3.68 4.11 0.23
CA CYS A 125 4.69 3.43 1.06
C CYS A 125 5.69 2.59 0.25
N ARG A 126 5.59 2.58 -1.09
CA ARG A 126 6.26 1.56 -1.91
C ARG A 126 7.76 1.75 -2.01
N HIS A 127 8.24 2.98 -2.18
CA HIS A 127 9.63 3.23 -2.59
C HIS A 127 10.56 3.59 -1.43
N ASN A 128 10.05 4.21 -0.38
CA ASN A 128 10.77 4.53 0.85
C ASN A 128 9.79 4.89 1.98
N GLU A 129 10.33 5.27 3.14
CA GLU A 129 9.58 5.65 4.34
C GLU A 129 9.09 7.12 4.39
N PHE A 130 9.11 7.88 3.27
CA PHE A 130 8.82 9.33 3.27
C PHE A 130 7.52 9.70 3.98
N PHE A 131 6.44 8.92 3.81
CA PHE A 131 5.14 9.20 4.40
C PHE A 131 4.93 8.57 5.78
N TYR A 132 5.85 7.75 6.31
CA TYR A 132 5.58 6.94 7.50
C TYR A 132 5.17 7.80 8.71
N SER A 133 5.95 8.82 9.07
CA SER A 133 5.61 9.70 10.19
C SER A 133 4.26 10.39 9.99
N SER A 134 4.00 10.94 8.80
CA SER A 134 2.73 11.61 8.52
C SER A 134 1.53 10.66 8.57
N LEU A 135 1.69 9.40 8.17
CA LEU A 135 0.64 8.38 8.29
C LEU A 135 0.33 8.04 9.75
N ALA A 136 1.34 7.98 10.61
CA ALA A 136 1.17 7.78 12.05
C ALA A 136 0.45 8.99 12.69
N GLU A 137 0.91 10.21 12.41
CA GLU A 137 0.30 11.46 12.90
C GLU A 137 -1.19 11.59 12.53
N HIS A 138 -1.56 11.18 11.32
CA HIS A 138 -2.95 11.21 10.86
C HIS A 138 -3.78 10.00 11.34
N GLN A 139 -3.18 9.05 12.06
CA GLN A 139 -3.82 7.81 12.53
C GLN A 139 -4.38 6.95 11.38
N ILE A 140 -3.73 6.99 10.22
CA ILE A 140 -4.19 6.27 9.02
C ILE A 140 -3.95 4.76 9.15
N ILE A 141 -2.88 4.36 9.84
CA ILE A 141 -2.50 2.96 10.00
C ILE A 141 -3.60 2.15 10.69
N GLY A 142 -4.21 2.67 11.75
CA GLY A 142 -5.33 2.02 12.44
C GLY A 142 -6.51 1.74 11.50
N LEU A 143 -6.86 2.71 10.66
CA LEU A 143 -7.95 2.55 9.68
C LEU A 143 -7.60 1.51 8.61
N LEU A 144 -6.35 1.46 8.14
CA LEU A 144 -5.90 0.41 7.21
C LEU A 144 -6.04 -0.99 7.83
N ILE A 145 -5.71 -1.15 9.11
CA ILE A 145 -5.90 -2.41 9.84
C ILE A 145 -7.37 -2.81 9.89
N ASP A 146 -8.26 -1.86 10.18
CA ASP A 146 -9.71 -2.11 10.20
C ASP A 146 -10.27 -2.45 8.81
N ARG A 147 -9.52 -2.21 7.72
CA ARG A 147 -9.89 -2.62 6.35
C ARG A 147 -9.48 -4.06 6.02
N CYS A 148 -8.70 -4.75 6.86
CA CYS A 148 -8.36 -6.17 6.73
C CYS A 148 -9.50 -7.13 7.13
N ALA A 149 -10.63 -6.64 7.64
CA ALA A 149 -11.77 -7.49 8.03
C ALA A 149 -12.90 -7.54 6.98
N TRP A 150 -12.79 -6.79 5.88
CA TRP A 150 -13.88 -6.57 4.92
C TRP A 150 -13.42 -6.78 3.47
N ARG A 151 -14.31 -6.58 2.49
CA ARG A 151 -14.07 -6.72 1.03
C ARG A 151 -12.86 -5.94 0.45
N THR A 152 -12.16 -5.15 1.28
CA THR A 152 -10.95 -4.38 0.97
C THR A 152 -9.64 -5.07 1.37
N GLN A 153 -9.70 -6.28 1.92
CA GLN A 153 -8.57 -7.06 2.44
C GLN A 153 -7.34 -7.06 1.54
N LYS A 154 -7.50 -7.37 0.25
CA LYS A 154 -6.37 -7.43 -0.70
C LYS A 154 -5.52 -6.17 -0.69
N PHE A 155 -6.15 -5.00 -0.75
CA PHE A 155 -5.47 -3.70 -0.79
C PHE A 155 -5.01 -3.24 0.58
N ALA A 156 -5.73 -3.59 1.64
CA ALA A 156 -5.32 -3.31 3.02
C ALA A 156 -4.04 -4.08 3.38
N CYS A 157 -3.99 -5.38 3.11
CA CYS A 157 -2.79 -6.21 3.33
C CYS A 157 -1.60 -5.71 2.49
N PHE A 158 -1.84 -5.29 1.24
CA PHE A 158 -0.83 -4.65 0.41
C PHE A 158 -0.28 -3.36 1.04
N ALA A 159 -1.18 -2.48 1.52
CA ALA A 159 -0.78 -1.22 2.14
C ALA A 159 0.01 -1.42 3.44
N ILE A 160 -0.46 -2.32 4.32
CA ILE A 160 0.23 -2.70 5.56
C ILE A 160 1.60 -3.29 5.26
N GLY A 161 1.70 -4.19 4.27
CA GLY A 161 2.96 -4.80 3.89
C GLY A 161 4.00 -3.77 3.43
N ASN A 162 3.59 -2.77 2.65
CA ASN A 162 4.48 -1.68 2.24
C ASN A 162 4.80 -0.71 3.37
N ALA A 163 3.87 -0.47 4.31
CA ALA A 163 4.08 0.36 5.49
C ALA A 163 5.07 -0.25 6.50
N ALA A 164 5.34 -1.55 6.42
CA ALA A 164 6.33 -2.25 7.25
C ALA A 164 7.68 -2.47 6.53
N TYR A 165 7.81 -2.11 5.25
CA TYR A 165 8.89 -2.61 4.40
C TYR A 165 10.23 -1.88 4.62
N HIS A 166 10.22 -0.55 4.73
CA HIS A 166 11.45 0.26 4.62
C HIS A 166 12.12 0.59 5.95
N SER A 167 11.37 0.59 7.05
CA SER A 167 11.89 0.79 8.40
C SER A 167 10.93 0.25 9.45
N ASP A 168 11.32 0.32 10.74
CA ASP A 168 10.51 -0.10 11.87
C ASP A 168 9.68 1.05 12.50
N LYS A 169 9.66 2.23 11.88
CA LYS A 169 8.99 3.44 12.43
C LYS A 169 7.50 3.25 12.71
N LEU A 170 6.82 2.42 11.93
CA LEU A 170 5.38 2.16 12.05
C LEU A 170 5.05 0.87 12.82
N TYR A 171 6.04 0.18 13.39
CA TYR A 171 5.81 -1.14 13.98
C TYR A 171 4.84 -1.11 15.16
N GLU A 172 4.87 -0.08 16.00
CA GLU A 172 3.94 0.01 17.13
C GLU A 172 2.49 0.18 16.67
N GLU A 173 2.24 1.06 15.70
CA GLU A 173 0.93 1.24 15.09
C GLU A 173 0.47 -0.01 14.36
N LEU A 174 1.40 -0.72 13.71
CA LEU A 174 1.13 -1.95 12.97
C LEU A 174 0.99 -3.19 13.85
N ARG A 175 1.31 -3.14 15.14
CA ARG A 175 1.26 -4.28 16.08
C ARG A 175 -0.11 -4.98 16.10
N ARG A 176 -1.19 -4.22 15.94
CA ARG A 176 -2.57 -4.73 15.88
C ARG A 176 -2.90 -5.47 14.57
N SER A 177 -2.12 -5.22 13.51
CA SER A 177 -2.34 -5.85 12.21
C SER A 177 -2.05 -7.35 12.23
N ILE A 178 -1.18 -7.82 13.13
CA ILE A 178 -0.72 -9.21 13.20
C ILE A 178 -1.89 -10.20 13.25
N THR A 179 -2.84 -9.99 14.17
CA THR A 179 -4.03 -10.86 14.30
C THR A 179 -4.90 -10.80 13.04
N GLN A 180 -5.10 -9.61 12.46
CA GLN A 180 -5.92 -9.47 11.25
C GLN A 180 -5.28 -10.14 10.04
N LEU A 181 -3.96 -10.01 9.87
CA LEU A 181 -3.21 -10.67 8.80
C LEU A 181 -3.22 -12.19 8.97
N ALA A 182 -3.06 -12.71 10.19
CA ALA A 182 -3.16 -14.13 10.48
C ALA A 182 -4.56 -14.70 10.12
N ASN A 183 -5.63 -13.99 10.48
CA ASN A 183 -7.00 -14.38 10.13
C ASN A 183 -7.23 -14.44 8.62
N VAL A 184 -6.63 -13.51 7.86
CA VAL A 184 -6.69 -13.51 6.38
C VAL A 184 -6.07 -14.80 5.81
N LEU A 185 -4.97 -15.30 6.38
CA LEU A 185 -4.34 -16.54 5.88
C LEU A 185 -5.25 -17.77 6.02
N THR A 186 -6.09 -17.82 7.05
CA THR A 186 -7.00 -18.93 7.34
C THR A 186 -8.39 -18.79 6.70
N SER A 187 -8.70 -17.62 6.15
CA SER A 187 -10.01 -17.35 5.54
C SER A 187 -10.17 -17.94 4.14
N ALA A 188 -11.39 -17.96 3.60
CA ALA A 188 -11.71 -18.38 2.23
C ALA A 188 -11.36 -17.30 1.17
N GLU A 189 -10.37 -16.46 1.44
CA GLU A 189 -9.94 -15.37 0.56
C GLU A 189 -9.09 -15.85 -0.61
N GLU A 190 -9.07 -15.03 -1.67
CA GLU A 190 -8.26 -15.25 -2.88
C GLU A 190 -6.76 -15.37 -2.57
N ASP A 191 -6.07 -16.17 -3.38
CA ASP A 191 -4.64 -16.43 -3.27
C ASP A 191 -3.79 -15.15 -3.17
N LYS A 192 -4.09 -14.13 -3.98
CA LYS A 192 -3.33 -12.88 -3.94
C LYS A 192 -3.45 -12.16 -2.60
N THR A 193 -4.63 -12.23 -1.96
CA THR A 193 -4.88 -11.64 -0.64
C THR A 193 -4.06 -12.36 0.44
N LYS A 194 -4.01 -13.69 0.40
CA LYS A 194 -3.17 -14.50 1.31
C LYS A 194 -1.68 -14.25 1.10
N ALA A 195 -1.24 -14.15 -0.15
CA ALA A 195 0.13 -13.79 -0.49
C ALA A 195 0.52 -12.42 0.08
N ASN A 196 -0.33 -11.40 -0.07
CA ASN A 196 -0.08 -10.08 0.51
C ASN A 196 -0.02 -10.14 2.04
N ALA A 197 -0.90 -10.90 2.69
CA ALA A 197 -0.91 -11.04 4.14
C ALA A 197 0.36 -11.75 4.66
N ALA A 198 0.79 -12.83 4.01
CA ALA A 198 2.01 -13.55 4.38
C ALA A 198 3.25 -12.65 4.23
N GLY A 199 3.37 -11.94 3.10
CA GLY A 199 4.46 -10.99 2.87
C GLY A 199 4.45 -9.83 3.87
N ALA A 200 3.26 -9.33 4.24
CA ALA A 200 3.13 -8.29 5.25
C ALA A 200 3.62 -8.76 6.63
N LEU A 201 3.27 -9.97 7.06
CA LEU A 201 3.78 -10.56 8.31
C LEU A 201 5.32 -10.64 8.30
N SER A 202 5.93 -11.04 7.18
CA SER A 202 7.40 -11.03 7.04
C SER A 202 8.01 -9.64 7.16
N ASN A 203 7.33 -8.63 6.60
CA ASN A 203 7.81 -7.25 6.66
C ASN A 203 7.75 -6.65 8.07
N LEU A 204 6.82 -7.10 8.93
CA LEU A 204 6.72 -6.65 10.33
C LEU A 204 7.90 -7.06 11.22
N VAL A 205 8.79 -7.91 10.73
CA VAL A 205 10.03 -8.29 11.43
C VAL A 205 11.26 -8.11 10.54
N ARG A 206 11.13 -7.37 9.44
CA ARG A 206 12.20 -7.20 8.45
C ARG A 206 13.32 -6.30 8.96
N ASN A 207 12.96 -5.21 9.60
CA ASN A 207 13.88 -4.12 9.96
C ASN A 207 14.19 -4.09 11.47
N SER A 208 13.46 -4.89 12.27
CA SER A 208 13.62 -4.95 13.72
C SER A 208 12.97 -6.23 14.27
N ASN A 209 13.37 -6.64 15.47
CA ASN A 209 12.80 -7.79 16.18
C ASN A 209 11.63 -7.40 17.11
N LYS A 210 11.29 -6.11 17.25
CA LYS A 210 10.25 -5.58 18.16
C LYS A 210 8.91 -6.31 18.14
N LEU A 211 8.51 -6.87 16.99
CA LEU A 211 7.23 -7.54 16.81
C LEU A 211 7.35 -9.08 16.76
N CYS A 212 8.54 -9.66 16.95
CA CYS A 212 8.71 -11.11 16.84
C CYS A 212 7.92 -11.87 17.91
N GLU A 213 7.93 -11.40 19.16
CA GLU A 213 7.15 -12.01 20.25
C GLU A 213 5.65 -11.95 19.96
N ASP A 214 5.13 -10.83 19.45
CA ASP A 214 3.73 -10.71 19.03
C ASP A 214 3.39 -11.66 17.88
N ILE A 215 4.28 -11.80 16.90
CA ILE A 215 4.10 -12.71 15.76
C ILE A 215 3.94 -14.16 16.25
N VAL A 216 4.73 -14.58 17.24
CA VAL A 216 4.64 -15.93 17.82
C VAL A 216 3.42 -16.06 18.73
N SER A 217 3.27 -15.17 19.71
CA SER A 217 2.21 -15.25 20.73
C SER A 217 0.80 -15.08 20.17
N LYS A 218 0.62 -14.33 19.07
CA LYS A 218 -0.68 -14.16 18.41
C LYS A 218 -0.98 -15.22 17.36
N GLY A 219 -0.14 -16.26 17.24
CA GLY A 219 -0.41 -17.39 16.36
C GLY A 219 -0.09 -17.16 14.87
N ALA A 220 0.61 -16.08 14.50
CA ALA A 220 0.80 -15.76 13.09
C ALA A 220 1.73 -16.76 12.38
N LEU A 221 2.77 -17.26 13.05
CA LEU A 221 3.62 -18.33 12.51
C LEU A 221 2.84 -19.63 12.30
N GLN A 222 1.94 -19.98 13.21
CA GLN A 222 1.07 -21.15 13.11
C GLN A 222 0.20 -21.06 11.86
N THR A 223 -0.40 -19.90 11.60
CA THR A 223 -1.22 -19.69 10.39
C THR A 223 -0.42 -19.75 9.09
N LEU A 224 0.84 -19.26 9.09
CA LEU A 224 1.75 -19.41 7.95
C LEU A 224 2.10 -20.87 7.68
N LEU A 225 2.42 -21.64 8.72
CA LEU A 225 2.70 -23.09 8.60
C LEU A 225 1.48 -23.86 8.12
N LYS A 226 0.29 -23.51 8.62
CA LYS A 226 -0.97 -24.10 8.16
C LYS A 226 -1.22 -23.81 6.69
N LEU A 227 -1.02 -22.57 6.23
CA LEU A 227 -1.12 -22.22 4.81
C LEU A 227 -0.15 -23.03 3.94
N VAL A 228 1.11 -23.19 4.37
CA VAL A 228 2.08 -24.04 3.69
C VAL A 228 1.58 -25.49 3.60
N SER A 229 1.06 -26.03 4.71
CA SER A 229 0.51 -27.37 4.77
C SER A 229 -0.65 -27.56 3.80
N ASP A 230 -1.60 -26.63 3.80
CA ASP A 230 -2.82 -26.71 2.96
C ASP A 230 -2.49 -26.64 1.47
N CYS A 231 -1.45 -25.88 1.09
CA CYS A 231 -0.99 -25.79 -0.30
C CYS A 231 0.03 -26.88 -0.71
N SER A 232 0.55 -27.67 0.24
CA SER A 232 1.68 -28.58 -0.02
C SER A 232 1.33 -29.75 -0.96
N ALA A 233 0.10 -30.25 -0.93
CA ALA A 233 -0.34 -31.37 -1.74
C ALA A 233 -0.32 -31.05 -3.25
N VAL A 234 -0.69 -29.81 -3.60
CA VAL A 234 -0.68 -29.31 -4.98
C VAL A 234 0.75 -29.11 -5.48
N ALA A 235 1.64 -28.61 -4.62
CA ALA A 235 3.02 -28.32 -4.99
C ALA A 235 3.89 -29.57 -5.25
N LEU A 236 3.61 -30.67 -4.57
CA LEU A 236 4.34 -31.94 -4.76
C LEU A 236 3.87 -32.70 -6.01
N ASN A 237 2.66 -32.41 -6.52
CA ASN A 237 2.09 -33.02 -7.73
C ASN A 237 1.50 -31.94 -8.64
N PRO A 238 2.33 -31.10 -9.28
CA PRO A 238 1.83 -29.99 -10.08
C PRO A 238 1.04 -30.51 -11.29
N SER A 239 -0.25 -30.19 -11.36
CA SER A 239 -0.97 -30.28 -12.62
C SER A 239 -0.41 -29.23 -13.60
N LYS A 240 -0.37 -29.53 -14.90
CA LYS A 240 0.37 -28.78 -15.95
C LYS A 240 -0.03 -27.29 -16.16
N LYS A 241 -0.78 -26.65 -15.25
CA LYS A 241 -1.36 -25.31 -15.44
C LYS A 241 -1.12 -24.27 -14.35
N GLU A 242 -0.31 -24.52 -13.32
CA GLU A 242 -0.07 -23.54 -12.25
C GLU A 242 1.32 -22.90 -12.31
N THR A 243 1.53 -22.05 -13.31
CA THR A 243 2.64 -21.10 -13.33
C THR A 243 2.17 -19.79 -12.69
N ALA A 244 2.20 -19.70 -11.37
CA ALA A 244 2.14 -18.43 -10.67
C ALA A 244 3.43 -18.23 -9.88
N SER A 245 4.19 -17.19 -10.23
CA SER A 245 5.25 -16.62 -9.38
C SER A 245 4.70 -16.07 -8.05
N GLU A 246 3.37 -15.98 -7.94
CA GLU A 246 2.64 -15.33 -6.84
C GLU A 246 1.74 -16.30 -6.05
N SER A 247 2.04 -17.61 -6.03
CA SER A 247 1.22 -18.52 -5.23
C SER A 247 1.39 -18.23 -3.72
N PRO A 248 0.31 -18.33 -2.91
CA PRO A 248 0.37 -18.11 -1.46
C PRO A 248 1.44 -18.94 -0.77
N LEU A 249 1.64 -20.17 -1.26
CA LEU A 249 2.67 -21.09 -0.79
C LEU A 249 4.08 -20.51 -0.94
N LYS A 250 4.44 -19.98 -2.11
CA LYS A 250 5.78 -19.42 -2.36
C LYS A 250 6.06 -18.24 -1.44
N ILE A 251 5.09 -17.35 -1.28
CA ILE A 251 5.24 -16.19 -0.40
C ILE A 251 5.26 -16.59 1.08
N ALA A 252 4.48 -17.58 1.50
CA ALA A 252 4.52 -18.11 2.86
C ALA A 252 5.87 -18.77 3.18
N LEU A 253 6.41 -19.59 2.27
CA LEU A 253 7.74 -20.19 2.41
C LEU A 253 8.84 -19.14 2.43
N PHE A 254 8.82 -18.16 1.51
CA PHE A 254 9.75 -17.03 1.54
C PHE A 254 9.69 -16.28 2.88
N SER A 255 8.48 -16.03 3.37
CA SER A 255 8.25 -15.31 4.63
C SER A 255 8.84 -16.07 5.82
N LEU A 256 8.56 -17.38 5.92
CA LEU A 256 9.11 -18.25 6.95
C LEU A 256 10.64 -18.35 6.85
N ALA A 257 11.18 -18.52 5.64
CA ALA A 257 12.64 -18.58 5.42
C ALA A 257 13.34 -17.32 5.92
N LYS A 258 12.78 -16.13 5.63
CA LYS A 258 13.32 -14.86 6.11
C LYS A 258 13.19 -14.70 7.62
N MET A 259 12.04 -15.03 8.19
CA MET A 259 11.82 -14.98 9.64
C MET A 259 12.78 -15.92 10.38
N CYS A 260 12.91 -17.17 9.95
CA CYS A 260 13.84 -18.14 10.53
C CYS A 260 15.30 -17.77 10.30
N SER A 261 15.65 -17.12 9.19
CA SER A 261 17.04 -16.68 8.97
C SER A 261 17.46 -15.59 9.95
N ASN A 262 16.54 -14.72 10.34
CA ASN A 262 16.86 -13.50 11.08
C ASN A 262 16.55 -13.59 12.58
N HIS A 263 15.59 -14.44 13.00
CA HIS A 263 15.04 -14.39 14.36
C HIS A 263 14.99 -15.77 15.02
N GLN A 264 15.68 -15.93 16.16
CA GLN A 264 15.77 -17.19 16.91
C GLN A 264 14.39 -17.68 17.38
N ILE A 265 13.55 -16.78 17.89
CA ILE A 265 12.20 -17.13 18.38
C ILE A 265 11.34 -17.75 17.27
N CYS A 266 11.50 -17.29 16.02
CA CYS A 266 10.80 -17.86 14.88
C CYS A 266 11.35 -19.25 14.52
N ARG A 267 12.67 -19.47 14.60
CA ARG A 267 13.28 -20.79 14.39
C ARG A 267 12.78 -21.81 15.39
N GLN A 268 12.89 -21.50 16.68
CA GLN A 268 12.45 -22.37 17.77
C GLN A 268 10.97 -22.71 17.64
N PHE A 269 10.15 -21.72 17.28
CA PHE A 269 8.73 -21.96 17.05
C PHE A 269 8.49 -22.95 15.90
N VAL A 270 9.13 -22.73 14.74
CA VAL A 270 8.98 -23.61 13.58
C VAL A 270 9.51 -25.01 13.88
N GLU A 271 10.64 -25.13 14.59
CA GLU A 271 11.21 -26.41 15.02
C GLU A 271 10.24 -27.24 15.85
N SER A 272 9.59 -26.61 16.83
CA SER A 272 8.64 -27.27 17.72
C SER A 272 7.29 -27.63 17.07
N SER A 273 7.05 -27.17 15.85
CA SER A 273 5.75 -27.34 15.18
C SER A 273 5.59 -28.71 14.54
N GLU A 274 4.45 -29.35 14.76
CA GLU A 274 4.05 -30.60 14.10
C GLU A 274 3.95 -30.47 12.57
N LEU A 275 3.88 -29.25 12.04
CA LEU A 275 3.84 -28.98 10.60
C LEU A 275 5.23 -28.87 9.97
N PHE A 276 6.31 -28.83 10.75
CA PHE A 276 7.68 -28.76 10.22
C PHE A 276 8.05 -29.91 9.26
N PRO A 277 7.67 -31.18 9.50
CA PRO A 277 7.92 -32.26 8.54
C PRO A 277 7.33 -32.01 7.15
N VAL A 278 6.26 -31.21 7.03
CA VAL A 278 5.69 -30.82 5.74
C VAL A 278 6.68 -29.97 4.93
N ILE A 279 7.37 -29.04 5.59
CA ILE A 279 8.41 -28.20 4.97
C ILE A 279 9.58 -29.07 4.50
N ALA A 280 9.98 -30.06 5.29
CA ALA A 280 11.05 -30.98 4.91
C ALA A 280 10.74 -31.72 3.60
N ARG A 281 9.48 -32.15 3.39
CA ARG A 281 9.06 -32.78 2.13
C ARG A 281 9.12 -31.82 0.94
N LEU A 282 8.80 -30.54 1.15
CA LEU A 282 8.81 -29.52 0.09
C LEU A 282 10.20 -29.21 -0.46
N LYS A 283 11.29 -29.64 0.22
CA LYS A 283 12.66 -29.62 -0.34
C LYS A 283 12.79 -30.40 -1.66
N HIS A 284 11.92 -31.38 -1.88
CA HIS A 284 11.88 -32.20 -3.07
C HIS A 284 10.86 -31.72 -4.11
N SER A 285 10.29 -30.52 -3.92
CA SER A 285 9.40 -29.90 -4.91
C SER A 285 10.10 -29.76 -6.26
N PRO A 286 9.40 -30.06 -7.38
CA PRO A 286 9.93 -29.83 -8.73
C PRO A 286 10.06 -28.33 -9.06
N GLU A 287 9.36 -27.45 -8.32
CA GLU A 287 9.50 -26.01 -8.45
C GLU A 287 10.66 -25.50 -7.58
N SER A 288 11.62 -24.84 -8.22
CA SER A 288 12.93 -24.50 -7.64
C SER A 288 12.86 -23.49 -6.49
N ASN A 289 11.95 -22.51 -6.53
CA ASN A 289 11.81 -21.53 -5.46
C ASN A 289 11.21 -22.17 -4.20
N ILE A 290 10.21 -23.04 -4.37
CA ILE A 290 9.62 -23.82 -3.26
C ILE A 290 10.70 -24.69 -2.60
N ALA A 291 11.44 -25.47 -3.40
CA ALA A 291 12.52 -26.32 -2.89
C ALA A 291 13.62 -25.51 -2.19
N HIS A 292 13.99 -24.36 -2.77
CA HIS A 292 14.98 -23.45 -2.20
C HIS A 292 14.55 -22.91 -0.84
N TYR A 293 13.37 -22.30 -0.71
CA TYR A 293 12.92 -21.73 0.56
C TYR A 293 12.70 -22.80 1.62
N ALA A 294 12.16 -23.96 1.26
CA ALA A 294 12.03 -25.10 2.18
C ALA A 294 13.39 -25.57 2.71
N SER A 295 14.41 -25.60 1.84
CA SER A 295 15.78 -25.95 2.22
C SER A 295 16.41 -24.91 3.15
N VAL A 296 16.18 -23.62 2.91
CA VAL A 296 16.63 -22.54 3.80
C VAL A 296 16.01 -22.69 5.18
N ILE A 297 14.70 -22.92 5.28
CA ILE A 297 14.03 -23.11 6.58
C ILE A 297 14.60 -24.32 7.30
N ALA A 298 14.70 -25.47 6.63
CA ALA A 298 15.22 -26.69 7.24
C ALA A 298 16.66 -26.55 7.73
N ALA A 299 17.52 -25.88 6.96
CA ALA A 299 18.91 -25.62 7.36
C ALA A 299 19.02 -24.66 8.55
N LYS A 300 18.12 -23.67 8.65
CA LYS A 300 18.09 -22.73 9.79
C LYS A 300 17.50 -23.34 11.05
N VAL A 301 16.56 -24.27 10.92
CA VAL A 301 15.93 -24.94 12.05
C VAL A 301 16.79 -26.09 12.57
N GLY A 302 17.37 -26.91 11.68
CA GLY A 302 18.22 -28.04 12.06
C GLY A 302 19.69 -27.69 12.32
N GLY A 303 20.03 -26.41 12.41
CA GLY A 303 21.39 -25.90 12.56
C GLY A 303 21.57 -25.11 13.84
N ASP A 304 21.45 -25.79 14.98
CA ASP A 304 22.08 -25.47 16.26
C ASP A 304 22.17 -26.81 17.04
N SER A 305 23.26 -27.53 16.81
CA SER A 305 23.76 -28.63 17.65
C SER A 305 25.27 -28.48 17.75
#